data_AF-A0A5P9B6A8-F1
#
_entry.id   AF-A0A5P9B6A8-F1
#
_cell.length_a   1.000
_cell.length_b   1.000
_cell.length_c   1.000
_cell.angle_alpha   90.00
_cell.angle_beta   90.00
_cell.angle_gamma   90.00
#
_symmetry.space_group_name_H-M   'P 1'
#
loop_
_entity.id
_entity.type
_entity.pdbx_description
1 polymer ?
#
loop_
_entity_poly.entity_id
_entity_poly.type
_entity_poly.pdbx_seq_one_letter_code
_entity_poly.pdbx_strand_id
1 'polypeptide(L)'
;MNNKTFLSLHGIIYAGFAIALFFLPTVMWPMYGVEINDKYAYFLSQHTSIFLGGIAAITWLLRDIESGISAKKLIQALVVTNMLGAIITLCAAFTGIFVGFGWSDPAFFSFLSILSIRQLQLQKS
;
A
#
# COMPACT_ATOMS: atom_id res chain seq x y z
N MET A 1 -4.16 18.39 -3.84
CA MET A 1 -2.81 18.25 -4.38
C MET A 1 -2.92 17.98 -5.88
N ASN A 2 -1.92 18.33 -6.70
CA ASN A 2 -1.97 17.91 -8.11
C ASN A 2 -1.71 16.39 -8.22
N ASN A 3 -2.07 15.79 -9.36
CA ASN A 3 -1.93 14.35 -9.57
C ASN A 3 -0.47 13.90 -9.48
N LYS A 4 0.47 14.71 -9.97
CA LYS A 4 1.91 14.45 -9.91
C LYS A 4 2.38 14.18 -8.49
N THR A 5 2.13 15.10 -7.57
CA THR A 5 2.61 14.93 -6.20
C THR A 5 1.87 13.79 -5.49
N PHE A 6 0.56 13.63 -5.74
CA PHE A 6 -0.23 12.53 -5.16
C PHE A 6 0.26 11.15 -5.56
N LEU A 7 0.44 10.93 -6.86
CA LEU A 7 0.86 9.64 -7.40
C LEU A 7 2.35 9.40 -7.16
N SER A 8 3.20 10.44 -7.15
CA SER A 8 4.61 10.28 -6.76
C SER A 8 4.75 9.86 -5.31
N LEU A 9 3.96 10.42 -4.40
CA LEU A 9 3.95 10.03 -2.99
C LEU A 9 3.57 8.56 -2.83
N HIS A 10 2.49 8.10 -3.46
CA HIS A 10 2.10 6.68 -3.44
C HIS A 10 3.20 5.80 -4.05
N GLY A 11 3.77 6.21 -5.18
CA GLY A 11 4.86 5.50 -5.83
C GLY A 11 6.05 5.27 -4.91
N ILE A 12 6.53 6.33 -4.25
CA ILE A 12 7.66 6.25 -3.32
C ILE A 12 7.33 5.35 -2.12
N ILE A 13 6.14 5.51 -1.54
CA ILE A 13 5.68 4.71 -0.41
C ILE A 13 5.68 3.21 -0.76
N TYR A 14 4.97 2.83 -1.84
CA TYR A 14 4.85 1.41 -2.19
C TYR A 14 6.17 0.84 -2.69
N ALA A 15 7.02 1.63 -3.34
CA ALA A 15 8.38 1.22 -3.68
C ALA A 15 9.21 0.93 -2.41
N GLY A 16 9.11 1.80 -1.40
CA GLY A 16 9.77 1.60 -0.11
C GLY A 16 9.36 0.29 0.55
N PHE A 17 8.06 0.00 0.63
CA PHE A 17 7.57 -1.27 1.16
C PHE A 17 7.96 -2.47 0.30
N ALA A 18 7.89 -2.37 -1.03
CA ALA A 18 8.31 -3.45 -1.93
C ALA A 18 9.79 -3.80 -1.74
N ILE A 19 10.67 -2.80 -1.65
CA ILE A 19 12.10 -3.00 -1.41
C ILE A 19 12.33 -3.61 -0.01
N ALA A 20 11.69 -3.05 1.02
CA ALA A 20 11.86 -3.51 2.39
C ALA A 20 11.38 -4.97 2.58
N LEU A 21 10.21 -5.33 2.05
CA LEU A 21 9.66 -6.69 2.17
C LEU A 21 10.37 -7.71 1.27
N PHE A 22 11.07 -7.26 0.23
CA PHE A 22 11.89 -8.12 -0.61
C PHE A 22 13.25 -8.44 0.05
N PHE A 23 13.94 -7.42 0.58
CA PHE A 23 15.31 -7.58 1.09
C PHE A 23 15.39 -7.82 2.61
N LEU A 24 14.43 -7.32 3.38
CA LEU A 24 14.46 -7.30 4.85
C LEU A 24 13.20 -7.92 5.51
N PRO A 25 12.63 -9.03 5.01
CA PRO A 25 11.38 -9.58 5.57
C PRO A 25 11.53 -10.04 7.03
N THR A 26 12.70 -10.57 7.40
CA THR A 26 13.01 -11.02 8.78
C THR A 26 13.23 -9.86 9.76
N VAL A 27 13.31 -8.63 9.27
CA VAL A 27 13.35 -7.42 10.10
C VAL A 27 11.97 -6.78 10.14
N MET A 28 11.31 -6.66 8.98
CA MET A 28 10.02 -5.99 8.85
C MET A 28 8.91 -6.72 9.61
N TRP A 29 8.66 -8.00 9.33
CA TRP A 29 7.52 -8.72 9.89
C TRP A 29 7.54 -8.89 11.42
N PRO A 30 8.70 -9.15 12.07
CA PRO A 30 8.73 -9.26 13.52
C PRO A 30 8.33 -7.97 14.24
N MET A 31 8.55 -6.79 13.64
CA MET A 31 8.04 -5.54 14.20
C MET A 31 6.51 -5.52 14.32
N TYR A 32 5.82 -6.21 13.39
CA TYR A 32 4.37 -6.32 13.35
C TYR A 32 3.85 -7.49 14.20
N GLY A 33 4.73 -8.24 14.86
CA GLY A 33 4.40 -9.44 15.62
C GLY A 33 4.34 -10.73 14.80
N VAL A 34 4.80 -10.70 13.54
CA VAL A 34 4.81 -11.87 12.65
C VAL A 34 6.22 -12.45 12.52
N GLU A 35 6.37 -13.72 12.85
CA GLU A 35 7.63 -14.43 12.71
C GLU A 35 7.78 -15.04 11.31
N ILE A 36 9.01 -15.03 10.78
CA ILE A 36 9.37 -15.69 9.53
C ILE A 36 10.14 -16.96 9.87
N ASN A 37 9.41 -18.06 10.01
CA ASN A 37 9.93 -19.32 10.57
C ASN A 37 10.43 -20.32 9.52
N ASP A 38 10.15 -20.10 8.24
CA ASP A 38 10.60 -20.98 7.17
C ASP A 38 10.85 -20.24 5.84
N LYS A 39 11.43 -20.97 4.88
CA LYS A 39 11.78 -20.45 3.55
C LYS A 39 10.55 -20.08 2.70
N TYR A 40 9.38 -20.67 2.95
CA TYR A 40 8.16 -20.40 2.22
C TYR A 40 7.52 -19.10 2.71
N ALA A 41 7.49 -18.86 4.03
CA ALA A 41 7.07 -17.58 4.62
C ALA A 41 7.99 -16.44 4.17
N TYR A 42 9.30 -16.69 4.14
CA TYR A 42 10.28 -15.74 3.61
C TYR A 42 9.97 -15.41 2.13
N PHE A 43 9.82 -16.42 1.28
CA PHE A 43 9.49 -16.22 -0.12
C PHE A 43 8.13 -15.54 -0.31
N LEU A 44 7.13 -15.86 0.51
CA LEU A 44 5.79 -15.25 0.42
C LEU A 44 5.83 -13.75 0.72
N SER A 45 6.66 -13.30 1.66
CA SER A 45 6.94 -11.88 1.87
C SER A 45 7.55 -11.23 0.62
N GLN A 46 8.57 -11.86 0.04
CA GLN A 46 9.21 -11.35 -1.17
C GLN A 46 8.22 -11.29 -2.34
N HIS A 47 7.38 -12.33 -2.47
CA HIS A 47 6.36 -12.43 -3.49
C HIS A 47 5.33 -11.30 -3.40
N THR A 48 4.93 -10.88 -2.19
CA THR A 48 4.04 -9.72 -2.00
C THR A 48 4.63 -8.42 -2.59
N SER A 49 5.96 -8.31 -2.66
CA SER A 49 6.65 -7.15 -3.24
C SER A 49 6.36 -6.97 -4.73
N ILE A 50 5.91 -8.02 -5.44
CA ILE A 50 5.46 -7.92 -6.83
C ILE A 50 4.27 -6.95 -6.94
N PHE A 51 3.28 -7.08 -6.05
CA PHE A 51 2.07 -6.26 -6.10
C PHE A 51 2.35 -4.82 -5.66
N LEU A 52 3.12 -4.65 -4.59
CA LEU A 52 3.51 -3.32 -4.10
C LEU A 52 4.40 -2.60 -5.12
N GLY A 53 5.39 -3.29 -5.69
CA GLY A 53 6.25 -2.77 -6.75
C GLY A 53 5.46 -2.45 -8.02
N GLY A 54 4.45 -3.27 -8.36
CA GLY A 54 3.53 -3.00 -9.47
C GLY A 54 2.73 -1.71 -9.26
N ILE A 55 2.14 -1.51 -8.08
CA ILE A 55 1.43 -0.26 -7.74
C ILE A 55 2.40 0.93 -7.79
N ALA A 56 3.61 0.77 -7.25
CA ALA A 56 4.64 1.79 -7.28
C ALA A 56 4.99 2.20 -8.72
N ALA A 57 5.20 1.23 -9.61
CA ALA A 57 5.48 1.47 -11.01
C ALA A 57 4.31 2.18 -11.73
N ILE A 58 3.08 1.69 -11.55
CA ILE A 58 1.89 2.27 -12.18
C ILE A 58 1.72 3.73 -11.75
N THR A 59 1.78 4.01 -10.46
CA THR A 59 1.62 5.36 -9.91
C THR A 59 2.78 6.28 -10.33
N TRP A 60 4.01 5.77 -10.41
CA TRP A 60 5.16 6.54 -10.89
C TRP A 60 5.06 6.89 -12.37
N LEU A 61 4.71 5.93 -13.22
CA LEU A 61 4.60 6.10 -14.67
C LEU A 61 3.44 7.02 -15.04
N LEU A 62 2.33 6.95 -14.31
CA LEU A 62 1.14 7.76 -14.55
C LEU A 62 1.10 9.03 -13.69
N ARG A 63 2.19 9.42 -13.02
CA ARG A 63 2.16 10.56 -12.10
C ARG A 63 1.75 11.86 -12.79
N ASP A 64 2.18 12.07 -14.03
CA ASP A 64 1.90 13.27 -14.82
C ASP A 64 0.56 13.18 -15.58
N ILE A 65 -0.33 12.24 -15.19
CA ILE A 65 -1.64 12.06 -15.82
C ILE A 65 -2.53 13.29 -15.63
N GLU A 66 -3.12 13.75 -16.74
CA GLU A 66 -4.10 14.82 -16.75
C GLU A 66 -5.40 14.41 -16.04
N SER A 67 -6.09 15.39 -15.47
CA SER A 67 -7.40 15.15 -14.86
C SER A 67 -8.40 14.68 -15.91
N GLY A 68 -9.21 13.69 -15.55
CA GLY A 68 -10.25 13.13 -16.41
C GLY A 68 -10.62 11.72 -15.97
N ILE A 69 -11.36 11.01 -16.83
CA ILE A 69 -11.89 9.68 -16.53
C ILE A 69 -10.78 8.68 -16.16
N SER A 70 -9.67 8.68 -16.90
CA SER A 70 -8.55 7.77 -16.64
C SER A 70 -7.90 8.01 -15.27
N ALA A 71 -7.61 9.28 -14.92
CA ALA A 71 -7.08 9.63 -13.61
C ALA A 71 -8.05 9.29 -12.48
N LYS A 72 -9.34 9.54 -12.68
CA LYS A 72 -10.41 9.17 -11.74
C LYS A 72 -10.44 7.66 -11.49
N LYS A 73 -10.35 6.84 -12.54
CA LYS A 73 -10.33 5.37 -12.41
C LYS A 73 -9.06 4.86 -11.75
N LEU A 74 -7.90 5.45 -12.06
CA LEU A 74 -6.64 5.13 -11.38
C LEU A 74 -6.72 5.42 -9.87
N ILE A 75 -7.21 6.60 -9.50
CA ILE A 75 -7.35 6.97 -8.08
C ILE A 75 -8.42 6.11 -7.40
N GLN A 76 -9.52 5.78 -8.09
CA GLN A 76 -10.53 4.85 -7.58
C GLN A 76 -9.92 3.46 -7.31
N ALA A 77 -9.04 2.96 -8.18
CA ALA A 77 -8.32 1.72 -7.94
C ALA A 77 -7.45 1.81 -6.67
N LEU A 78 -6.73 2.93 -6.45
CA LEU A 78 -5.97 3.16 -5.23
C LEU A 78 -6.85 3.20 -3.97
N VAL A 79 -8.05 3.78 -4.04
CA VAL A 79 -9.04 3.72 -2.93
C VAL A 79 -9.36 2.27 -2.61
N VAL A 80 -9.77 1.49 -3.62
CA VAL A 80 -10.16 0.08 -3.43
C VAL A 80 -9.01 -0.73 -2.85
N THR A 81 -7.81 -0.61 -3.41
CA THR A 81 -6.62 -1.34 -2.94
C THR A 81 -6.30 -0.98 -1.48
N ASN A 82 -6.32 0.30 -1.13
CA ASN A 82 -6.04 0.72 0.25
C ASN A 82 -7.13 0.32 1.23
N MET A 83 -8.41 0.35 0.83
CA MET A 83 -9.50 -0.16 1.68
C MET A 83 -9.37 -1.67 1.91
N LEU A 84 -9.03 -2.45 0.88
CA LEU A 84 -8.76 -3.88 1.04
C LEU A 84 -7.59 -4.11 1.99
N GLY A 85 -6.49 -3.36 1.84
CA GLY A 85 -5.35 -3.39 2.77
C GLY A 85 -5.78 -3.10 4.21
N ALA A 86 -6.56 -2.04 4.44
CA ALA A 86 -7.06 -1.68 5.76
C ALA A 86 -7.92 -2.79 6.37
N ILE A 87 -8.85 -3.35 5.61
CA ILE A 87 -9.75 -4.41 6.09
C ILE A 87 -8.96 -5.68 6.45
N ILE A 88 -8.09 -6.15 5.56
CA ILE A 88 -7.34 -7.39 5.76
C ILE A 88 -6.39 -7.28 6.96
N THR A 89 -5.68 -6.16 7.07
CA THR A 89 -4.71 -5.92 8.16
C THR A 89 -5.41 -5.65 9.49
N LEU A 90 -6.61 -5.07 9.47
CA LEU A 90 -7.44 -4.92 10.65
C LEU A 90 -7.96 -6.28 11.14
N CYS A 91 -8.35 -7.19 10.22
CA CYS A 91 -8.66 -8.57 10.57
C CYS A 91 -7.47 -9.26 11.25
N ALA A 92 -6.25 -9.10 10.69
CA ALA A 92 -5.03 -9.66 11.29
C ALA A 92 -4.75 -9.11 12.70
N ALA A 93 -5.04 -7.83 12.94
CA ALA A 93 -4.91 -7.21 14.26
C ALA A 93 -5.93 -7.78 15.27
N PHE A 94 -7.19 -7.92 14.85
CA PHE A 94 -8.24 -8.47 15.72
C PHE A 94 -8.10 -9.96 16.01
N THR A 95 -7.50 -10.74 15.11
CA THR A 95 -7.21 -12.17 15.34
C THR A 95 -5.93 -12.39 16.13
N GLY A 96 -5.21 -11.33 16.50
CA GLY A 96 -3.95 -11.41 17.27
C GLY A 96 -2.73 -11.81 16.44
N ILE A 97 -2.83 -11.84 15.11
CA ILE A 97 -1.69 -12.06 14.21
C ILE A 97 -0.78 -10.82 14.21
N PHE A 98 -1.38 -9.63 14.10
CA PHE A 98 -0.66 -8.37 14.25
C PHE A 98 -0.77 -7.87 15.70
N VAL A 99 0.37 -7.62 16.33
CA VAL A 99 0.46 -7.12 17.71
C VAL A 99 1.44 -5.95 17.80
N GLY A 100 1.32 -5.12 18.84
CA GLY A 100 2.19 -3.96 19.05
C GLY A 100 2.17 -3.00 17.85
N PHE A 101 3.31 -2.82 17.19
CA PHE A 101 3.43 -1.98 16.00
C PHE A 101 2.62 -2.53 14.81
N GLY A 102 2.18 -3.79 14.84
CA GLY A 102 1.29 -4.36 13.82
C GLY A 102 0.00 -3.58 13.60
N TRP A 103 -0.49 -2.86 14.62
CA TRP A 103 -1.64 -1.95 14.50
C TRP A 103 -1.38 -0.73 13.61
N SER A 104 -0.12 -0.40 13.30
CA SER A 104 0.19 0.70 12.39
C SER A 104 -0.27 0.40 10.97
N ASP A 105 -0.34 -0.87 10.56
CA ASP A 105 -0.68 -1.26 9.19
C ASP A 105 -2.14 -0.91 8.81
N PRO A 106 -3.17 -1.31 9.58
CA PRO A 106 -4.55 -0.91 9.28
C PRO A 106 -4.75 0.61 9.37
N ALA A 107 -4.06 1.28 10.30
CA ALA A 107 -4.10 2.74 10.41
C ALA A 107 -3.49 3.40 9.17
N PHE A 108 -2.36 2.89 8.68
CA PHE A 108 -1.66 3.37 7.51
C PHE A 108 -2.51 3.23 6.24
N PHE A 109 -3.06 2.04 5.98
CA PHE A 109 -3.93 1.82 4.83
C PHE A 109 -5.22 2.65 4.89
N SER A 110 -5.79 2.81 6.08
CA SER A 110 -6.96 3.68 6.29
C SER A 110 -6.64 5.14 5.94
N PHE A 111 -5.46 5.62 6.36
CA PHE A 111 -4.99 6.97 6.03
C PHE A 111 -4.81 7.15 4.51
N LEU A 112 -4.15 6.22 3.83
CA LEU A 112 -3.98 6.28 2.37
C LEU A 112 -5.33 6.20 1.62
N SER A 113 -6.28 5.40 2.12
CA SER A 113 -7.64 5.36 1.58
C SER A 113 -8.33 6.73 1.69
N ILE A 114 -8.29 7.37 2.86
CA ILE A 114 -8.87 8.70 3.07
C ILE A 114 -8.21 9.74 2.15
N LEU A 115 -6.88 9.73 2.03
CA LEU A 115 -6.17 10.61 1.10
C LEU A 115 -6.60 10.38 -0.36
N SER A 116 -6.76 9.11 -0.75
CA SER A 116 -7.18 8.72 -2.09
C SER A 116 -8.64 9.15 -2.38
N ILE A 117 -9.55 9.01 -1.41
CA ILE A 117 -10.94 9.49 -1.52
C ILE A 117 -10.97 11.00 -1.70
N ARG A 118 -10.19 11.74 -0.90
CA ARG A 118 -10.08 13.21 -1.04
C ARG A 118 -9.53 13.60 -2.42
N GLN A 119 -8.51 12.90 -2.92
CA GLN A 119 -7.97 13.16 -4.25
C GLN A 119 -8.96 12.80 -5.37
N LEU A 120 -9.79 11.76 -5.17
CA LEU A 120 -10.82 11.35 -6.12
C LEU A 120 -11.88 12.43 -6.29
N GLN A 121 -12.28 13.08 -5.19
CA GLN A 121 -13.25 14.18 -5.20
C GLN A 121 -12.74 15.42 -5.95
N LEU A 122 -11.41 15.57 -6.10
CA LEU A 122 -10.80 16.66 -6.87
C LEU A 122 -10.70 16.37 -8.37
N GLN A 123 -10.97 15.13 -8.81
CA GLN A 123 -10.96 14.82 -10.24
C GLN A 123 -12.23 15.33 -10.91
N LYS A 124 -12.07 16.13 -11.97
CA LYS A 124 -13.19 16.57 -12.81
C LYS A 124 -13.81 15.37 -13.53
N SER A 125 -15.14 15.37 -13.65
CA SER A 125 -15.88 14.35 -14.41
C SER A 125 -15.61 14.48 -15.90
#